data_AF-A0A962QU40-F1
#
_entry.id   AF-A0A962QU40-F1
#
_cell.length_a   1.000
_cell.length_b   1.000
_cell.length_c   1.000
_cell.angle_alpha   90.00
_cell.angle_beta   90.00
_cell.angle_gamma   90.00
#
_symmetry.space_group_name_H-M   'P 1'
#
loop_
_entity.id
_entity.type
_entity.pdbx_description
1 polymer ?
#
loop_
_entity_poly.entity_id
_entity_poly.type
_entity_poly.pdbx_seq_one_letter_code
_entity_poly.pdbx_strand_id
1 'polypeptide(L)'
;MQRLSPGHWFSFLLETDPRYALTGALFLRLLALIYLAAFVSVALEITGLVGEGGILPAGDYLGQLQQRFGTVAWVRFPTLFWLDHSDTSLLAAAYAGCVFSVMLLAGWRPLLSTIALFVLYLSLFRVGQVFFNFQWDYLLLEAGFLSIFLTAGPNRLLVFLFHWLLFRLRFLSGLSKILTEDPTWTNL
;
A
#
# COMPACT_ATOMS: atom_id res chain seq x y z
N MET A 1 18.24 -1.29 36.79
CA MET A 1 17.87 -0.16 35.92
C MET A 1 19.13 0.35 35.23
N GLN A 2 19.42 -0.11 34.01
CA GLN A 2 20.52 0.42 33.20
C GLN A 2 20.16 1.85 32.77
N ARG A 3 21.03 2.80 33.09
CA ARG A 3 20.89 4.20 32.67
C ARG A 3 20.98 4.25 31.14
N LEU A 4 19.88 4.65 30.50
CA LEU A 4 19.83 4.93 29.07
C LEU A 4 20.81 6.07 28.79
N SER A 5 21.96 5.75 28.18
CA SER A 5 22.89 6.81 27.75
C SER A 5 22.40 7.46 26.45
N PRO A 6 22.70 8.74 26.21
CA PRO A 6 22.05 9.56 25.18
C PRO A 6 22.17 9.08 23.72
N GLY A 7 22.98 8.05 23.43
CA GLY A 7 23.18 7.51 22.07
C GLY A 7 22.49 6.18 21.75
N HIS A 8 21.95 5.46 22.74
CA HIS A 8 21.40 4.10 22.52
C HIS A 8 19.91 4.05 22.15
N TRP A 9 19.24 5.20 22.07
CA TRP A 9 17.80 5.23 21.83
C TRP A 9 17.42 4.69 20.46
N PHE A 10 18.20 5.03 19.42
CA PHE A 10 17.91 4.60 18.06
C PHE A 10 18.13 3.08 17.88
N SER A 11 19.23 2.55 18.40
CA SER A 11 19.49 1.10 18.39
C SER A 11 18.45 0.34 19.21
N PHE A 12 18.05 0.86 20.37
CA PHE A 12 16.99 0.29 21.19
C PHE A 12 15.63 0.25 20.47
N LEU A 13 15.31 1.24 19.64
CA LEU A 13 14.05 1.26 18.88
C LEU A 13 14.05 0.27 17.70
N LEU A 14 15.22 0.05 17.08
CA LEU A 14 15.39 -0.85 15.94
C LEU A 14 15.64 -2.31 16.32
N GLU A 15 15.98 -2.57 17.57
CA GLU A 15 16.17 -3.93 18.09
C GLU A 15 14.89 -4.76 17.92
N THR A 16 15.06 -5.96 17.36
CA THR A 16 13.96 -6.90 17.17
C THR A 16 13.43 -7.38 18.51
N ASP A 17 12.12 -7.32 18.70
CA ASP A 17 11.47 -7.72 19.95
C ASP A 17 10.71 -9.04 19.74
N PRO A 18 11.21 -10.16 20.30
CA PRO A 18 10.65 -11.49 20.05
C PRO A 18 9.20 -11.63 20.54
N ARG A 19 8.74 -10.75 21.46
CA ARG A 19 7.36 -10.74 21.95
C ARG A 19 6.34 -10.47 20.84
N TYR A 20 6.74 -9.78 19.78
CA TYR A 20 5.88 -9.47 18.65
C TYR A 20 6.03 -10.44 17.49
N ALA A 21 6.89 -11.46 17.58
CA ALA A 21 7.20 -12.36 16.45
C ALA A 21 5.94 -13.06 15.92
N LEU A 22 5.09 -13.60 16.82
CA LEU A 22 3.83 -14.23 16.43
C LEU A 22 2.88 -13.22 15.78
N THR A 23 2.71 -12.04 16.40
CA THR A 23 1.83 -10.98 15.90
C THR A 23 2.27 -10.49 14.52
N GLY A 24 3.57 -10.27 14.31
CA GLY A 24 4.12 -9.88 13.01
C GLY A 24 3.89 -10.96 11.94
N ALA A 25 4.11 -12.22 12.29
CA ALA A 25 3.89 -13.33 11.36
C ALA A 25 2.40 -13.54 11.02
N LEU A 26 1.49 -13.32 11.97
CA LEU A 26 0.04 -13.34 11.72
C LEU A 26 -0.39 -12.13 10.90
N PHE A 27 0.14 -10.95 11.21
CA PHE A 27 -0.13 -9.71 10.47
C PHE A 27 0.20 -9.86 8.98
N LEU A 28 1.38 -10.40 8.64
CA LEU A 28 1.76 -10.64 7.25
C LEU A 28 0.78 -11.59 6.52
N ARG A 29 0.27 -12.63 7.20
CA ARG A 29 -0.71 -13.56 6.61
C ARG A 29 -2.07 -12.90 6.39
N LEU A 30 -2.55 -12.11 7.35
CA LEU A 30 -3.79 -11.36 7.21
C LEU A 30 -3.67 -10.29 6.13
N LEU A 31 -2.53 -9.60 6.06
CA LEU A 31 -2.25 -8.63 5.00
C LEU A 31 -2.20 -9.31 3.63
N ALA A 32 -1.66 -10.52 3.54
CA ALA A 32 -1.68 -11.32 2.32
C ALA A 32 -3.12 -11.63 1.85
N LEU A 33 -4.03 -11.95 2.76
CA LEU A 33 -5.44 -12.17 2.43
C LEU A 33 -6.12 -10.89 1.94
N ILE A 34 -5.80 -9.74 2.54
CA ILE A 34 -6.31 -8.43 2.12
C ILE A 34 -5.81 -8.09 0.71
N TYR A 35 -4.50 -8.27 0.45
CA TYR A 35 -3.94 -8.09 -0.88
C TYR A 35 -4.59 -9.04 -1.90
N LEU A 36 -4.77 -10.31 -1.55
CA LEU A 36 -5.42 -11.27 -2.44
C LEU A 36 -6.84 -10.81 -2.81
N ALA A 37 -7.64 -10.41 -1.83
CA ALA A 37 -8.98 -9.88 -2.08
C ALA A 37 -8.95 -8.62 -2.96
N ALA A 38 -8.03 -7.70 -2.69
CA ALA A 38 -7.87 -6.49 -3.49
C ALA A 38 -7.47 -6.81 -4.94
N PHE A 39 -6.43 -7.61 -5.16
CA PHE A 39 -5.98 -7.99 -6.51
C PHE A 39 -7.01 -8.81 -7.28
N VAL A 40 -7.79 -9.67 -6.60
CA VAL A 40 -8.93 -10.37 -7.23
C VAL A 40 -10.00 -9.37 -7.67
N SER A 41 -10.36 -8.40 -6.82
CA SER A 41 -11.31 -7.33 -7.20
C SER A 41 -10.80 -6.59 -8.44
N VAL A 42 -9.54 -6.15 -8.40
CA VAL A 42 -8.89 -5.44 -9.51
C VAL A 42 -8.89 -6.27 -10.79
N ALA A 43 -8.54 -7.56 -10.73
CA ALA A 43 -8.51 -8.42 -11.91
C ALA A 43 -9.86 -8.53 -12.63
N LEU A 44 -10.98 -8.33 -11.91
CA LEU A 44 -12.32 -8.37 -12.48
C LEU A 44 -12.73 -7.07 -13.19
N GLU A 45 -12.14 -5.94 -12.82
CA GLU A 45 -12.61 -4.62 -13.24
C GLU A 45 -11.56 -3.75 -13.97
N ILE A 46 -10.26 -4.06 -13.86
CA ILE A 46 -9.18 -3.14 -14.25
C ILE A 46 -9.25 -2.71 -15.71
N THR A 47 -9.58 -3.61 -16.64
CA THR A 47 -9.67 -3.28 -18.07
C THR A 47 -10.86 -2.37 -18.37
N GLY A 48 -11.99 -2.58 -17.69
CA GLY A 48 -13.17 -1.70 -17.82
C GLY A 48 -12.95 -0.32 -17.21
N LEU A 49 -12.14 -0.23 -16.14
CA LEU A 49 -11.88 1.04 -15.47
C LEU A 49 -10.79 1.86 -16.17
N VAL A 50 -9.62 1.27 -16.41
CA VAL A 50 -8.40 1.99 -16.85
C VAL A 50 -7.67 1.33 -18.02
N GLY A 51 -8.26 0.29 -18.63
CA GLY A 51 -7.76 -0.27 -19.88
C GLY A 51 -7.91 0.67 -21.07
N GLU A 52 -7.46 0.24 -22.24
CA GLU A 52 -7.44 1.05 -23.47
C GLU A 52 -8.84 1.55 -23.87
N GLY A 53 -9.87 0.73 -23.66
CA GLY A 53 -11.28 1.07 -23.86
C GLY A 53 -12.03 1.40 -22.57
N GLY A 54 -11.31 1.62 -21.46
CA GLY A 54 -11.89 1.84 -20.14
C GLY A 54 -12.50 3.22 -19.94
N ILE A 55 -13.12 3.44 -18.78
CA ILE A 55 -13.74 4.73 -18.43
C ILE A 55 -12.68 5.85 -18.33
N LEU A 56 -11.52 5.55 -17.74
CA LEU A 56 -10.38 6.47 -17.60
C LEU A 56 -9.09 5.77 -18.03
N PRO A 57 -8.78 5.70 -19.33
CA PRO A 57 -7.63 4.96 -19.84
C PRO A 57 -6.29 5.39 -19.21
N ALA A 58 -5.49 4.40 -18.79
CA ALA A 58 -4.18 4.63 -18.19
C ALA A 58 -3.21 5.32 -19.16
N GLY A 59 -3.28 4.99 -20.45
CA GLY A 59 -2.44 5.57 -21.50
C GLY A 59 -2.64 7.08 -21.64
N ASP A 60 -3.89 7.53 -21.70
CA ASP A 60 -4.24 8.96 -21.78
C ASP A 60 -3.74 9.72 -20.55
N TYR A 61 -3.91 9.13 -19.36
CA TYR A 61 -3.46 9.73 -18.11
C TYR A 61 -1.93 9.88 -18.07
N LEU A 62 -1.19 8.82 -18.38
CA LEU A 62 0.27 8.83 -18.42
C LEU A 62 0.79 9.80 -19.50
N GLY A 63 0.14 9.85 -20.66
CA GLY A 63 0.43 10.82 -21.72
C GLY A 63 0.27 12.27 -21.26
N GLN A 64 -0.81 12.59 -20.55
CA GLN A 64 -1.04 13.92 -19.97
C GLN A 64 0.01 14.26 -18.90
N LEU A 65 0.38 13.31 -18.04
CA LEU A 65 1.43 13.51 -17.05
C LEU A 65 2.80 13.78 -17.70
N GLN A 66 3.13 13.03 -18.76
CA GLN A 66 4.37 13.22 -19.51
C GLN A 66 4.40 14.59 -20.20
N GLN A 67 3.29 15.05 -20.77
CA GLN A 67 3.19 16.39 -21.37
C GLN A 67 3.36 17.51 -20.33
N ARG A 68 2.80 17.31 -19.12
CA ARG A 68 2.79 18.34 -18.06
C ARG A 68 4.10 18.43 -17.29
N PHE A 69 4.74 17.29 -17.00
CA PHE A 69 5.92 17.22 -16.12
C PHE A 69 7.20 16.76 -16.84
N GLY A 70 7.12 16.39 -18.12
CA GLY A 70 8.26 15.87 -18.87
C GLY A 70 8.84 14.62 -18.23
N THR A 71 10.17 14.49 -18.28
CA THR A 71 10.91 13.36 -17.70
C THR A 71 10.74 13.22 -16.18
N VAL A 72 10.41 14.30 -15.48
CA VAL A 72 10.17 14.28 -14.02
C VAL A 72 8.91 13.47 -13.67
N ALA A 73 7.99 13.26 -14.62
CA ALA A 73 6.79 12.44 -14.42
C ALA A 73 7.11 11.04 -13.89
N TRP A 74 8.18 10.41 -14.36
CA TRP A 74 8.59 9.06 -14.00
C TRP A 74 8.93 8.91 -12.52
N VAL A 75 9.58 9.93 -11.95
CA VAL A 75 9.96 9.94 -10.53
C VAL A 75 8.80 10.35 -9.64
N ARG A 76 7.97 11.29 -10.12
CA ARG A 76 6.83 11.82 -9.35
C ARG A 76 5.65 10.85 -9.28
N PHE A 77 5.47 10.05 -10.32
CA PHE A 77 4.41 9.06 -10.44
C PHE A 77 5.01 7.68 -10.74
N PRO A 78 5.69 7.05 -9.75
CA PRO A 78 6.35 5.78 -9.97
C PRO A 78 5.32 4.67 -10.23
N THR A 79 5.38 4.08 -11.42
CA THR A 79 4.53 2.95 -11.84
C THR A 79 5.24 2.10 -12.89
N LEU A 80 4.97 0.79 -12.90
CA LEU A 80 5.46 -0.10 -13.96
C LEU A 80 4.82 0.19 -15.33
N PHE A 81 3.64 0.80 -15.33
CA PHE A 81 2.85 1.05 -16.55
C PHE A 81 3.39 2.18 -17.45
N TRP A 82 4.48 2.84 -17.04
CA TRP A 82 5.27 3.66 -17.97
C TRP A 82 5.90 2.82 -19.09
N LEU A 83 6.21 1.55 -18.82
CA LEU A 83 6.82 0.65 -19.79
C LEU A 83 5.79 0.05 -20.74
N ASP A 84 4.67 -0.43 -20.19
CA ASP A 84 3.56 -1.00 -20.94
C ASP A 84 2.28 -0.85 -20.12
N HIS A 85 1.26 -0.22 -20.68
CA HIS A 85 -0.05 0.03 -20.07
C HIS A 85 -1.19 -0.67 -20.83
N SER A 86 -0.88 -1.66 -21.66
CA SER A 86 -1.88 -2.48 -22.33
C SER A 86 -2.78 -3.23 -21.34
N ASP A 87 -3.97 -3.62 -21.80
CA ASP A 87 -4.91 -4.42 -21.01
C ASP A 87 -4.27 -5.73 -20.50
N THR A 88 -3.38 -6.31 -21.29
CA THR A 88 -2.64 -7.52 -20.91
C THR A 88 -1.67 -7.24 -19.75
N SER A 89 -0.95 -6.12 -19.80
CA SER A 89 -0.05 -5.69 -18.72
C SER A 89 -0.81 -5.43 -17.42
N LEU A 90 -1.95 -4.74 -17.50
CA LEU A 90 -2.82 -4.45 -16.35
C LEU A 90 -3.33 -5.74 -15.68
N LEU A 91 -3.85 -6.68 -16.48
CA LEU A 91 -4.30 -7.98 -15.98
C LEU A 91 -3.14 -8.83 -15.44
N ALA A 92 -2.00 -8.84 -16.13
CA ALA A 92 -0.82 -9.56 -15.68
C ALA A 92 -0.33 -9.06 -14.32
N ALA A 93 -0.33 -7.74 -14.09
CA ALA A 93 -0.01 -7.16 -12.80
C ALA A 93 -1.01 -7.58 -11.71
N ALA A 94 -2.30 -7.62 -12.02
CA ALA A 94 -3.33 -8.05 -11.08
C ALA A 94 -3.17 -9.53 -10.69
N TYR A 95 -3.00 -10.42 -11.68
CA TYR A 95 -2.77 -11.85 -11.43
C TYR A 95 -1.44 -12.12 -10.72
N ALA A 96 -0.37 -11.40 -11.08
CA ALA A 96 0.90 -11.48 -10.37
C ALA A 96 0.72 -11.10 -8.88
N GLY A 97 -0.08 -10.06 -8.60
CA GLY A 97 -0.44 -9.68 -7.24
C GLY A 97 -1.16 -10.80 -6.48
N CYS A 98 -2.10 -11.51 -7.12
CA CYS A 98 -2.73 -12.70 -6.52
C CYS A 98 -1.69 -13.78 -6.18
N VAL A 99 -0.78 -14.09 -7.10
CA VAL A 99 0.26 -15.11 -6.91
C VAL A 99 1.18 -14.74 -5.74
N PHE A 100 1.68 -13.49 -5.69
CA PHE A 100 2.53 -13.04 -4.59
C PHE A 100 1.78 -12.98 -3.25
N SER A 101 0.47 -12.74 -3.28
CA SER A 101 -0.37 -12.78 -2.07
C SER A 101 -0.46 -14.21 -1.52
N VAL A 102 -0.73 -15.21 -2.37
CA VAL A 102 -0.71 -16.63 -1.97
C VAL A 102 0.68 -17.04 -1.48
N MET A 103 1.74 -16.55 -2.14
CA MET A 103 3.11 -16.83 -1.74
C MET A 103 3.44 -16.28 -0.34
N LEU A 104 3.02 -15.03 -0.04
CA LEU A 104 3.15 -14.43 1.28
C LEU A 104 2.32 -15.17 2.34
N LEU A 105 1.09 -15.57 1.99
CA LEU A 105 0.22 -16.32 2.88
C LEU A 105 0.83 -17.68 3.28
N ALA A 106 1.46 -18.36 2.33
CA ALA A 106 2.22 -19.59 2.56
C ALA A 106 3.55 -19.36 3.31
N GLY A 107 3.96 -18.11 3.52
CA GLY A 107 5.23 -17.76 4.14
C GLY A 107 6.45 -18.01 3.24
N TRP A 108 6.26 -18.18 1.94
CA TRP A 108 7.35 -18.41 1.00
C TRP A 108 7.96 -17.08 0.56
N ARG A 109 9.27 -16.90 0.80
CA ARG A 109 10.05 -15.67 0.48
C ARG A 109 9.31 -14.36 0.83
N PRO A 110 8.94 -14.13 2.11
CA PRO A 110 8.07 -13.03 2.51
C PRO A 110 8.59 -11.64 2.11
N LEU A 111 9.91 -11.41 2.17
CA LEU A 111 10.52 -10.15 1.73
C LEU A 111 10.23 -9.88 0.25
N LEU A 112 10.46 -10.86 -0.62
CA LEU A 112 10.20 -10.71 -2.04
C LEU A 112 8.71 -10.51 -2.32
N SER A 113 7.84 -11.27 -1.65
CA SER A 113 6.38 -11.11 -1.80
C SER A 113 5.92 -9.71 -1.39
N THR A 114 6.34 -9.21 -0.22
CA THR A 114 5.94 -7.87 0.27
C THR A 114 6.41 -6.74 -0.66
N ILE A 115 7.65 -6.81 -1.18
CA ILE A 115 8.16 -5.84 -2.16
C ILE A 115 7.33 -5.90 -3.44
N ALA A 116 7.11 -7.10 -3.98
CA ALA A 116 6.36 -7.27 -5.22
C ALA A 116 4.91 -6.77 -5.06
N LEU A 117 4.23 -7.13 -3.98
CA LEU A 117 2.87 -6.68 -3.67
C LEU A 117 2.80 -5.15 -3.57
N PHE A 118 3.73 -4.53 -2.85
CA PHE A 118 3.79 -3.07 -2.74
C PHE A 118 3.99 -2.40 -4.09
N VAL A 119 4.95 -2.85 -4.90
CA VAL A 119 5.26 -2.26 -6.22
C VAL A 119 4.09 -2.44 -7.21
N LEU A 120 3.50 -3.63 -7.25
CA LEU A 120 2.36 -3.92 -8.13
C LEU A 120 1.14 -3.09 -7.73
N TYR A 121 0.81 -3.05 -6.44
CA TYR A 121 -0.34 -2.28 -5.96
C TYR A 121 -0.12 -0.78 -6.14
N LEU A 122 1.09 -0.27 -5.88
CA LEU A 122 1.45 1.12 -6.15
C LEU A 122 1.30 1.47 -7.62
N SER A 123 1.73 0.57 -8.51
CA SER A 123 1.62 0.80 -9.96
C SER A 123 0.17 0.93 -10.39
N LEU A 124 -0.70 0.02 -9.93
CA LEU A 124 -2.14 0.03 -10.20
C LEU A 124 -2.81 1.26 -9.57
N PHE A 125 -2.48 1.58 -8.32
CA PHE A 125 -2.95 2.78 -7.63
C PHE A 125 -2.67 4.06 -8.42
N ARG A 126 -1.46 4.19 -9.01
CA ARG A 126 -1.11 5.38 -9.78
C ARG A 126 -1.93 5.54 -11.05
N VAL A 127 -2.17 4.47 -11.80
CA VAL A 127 -2.95 4.54 -13.05
C VAL A 127 -4.46 4.44 -12.83
N GLY A 128 -4.86 3.93 -11.66
CA GLY A 128 -6.23 3.76 -11.20
C GLY A 128 -7.02 5.06 -10.98
N GLN A 129 -6.33 6.21 -10.97
CA GLN A 129 -6.92 7.55 -10.87
C GLN A 129 -7.95 7.63 -9.74
N VAL A 130 -9.18 8.04 -10.02
CA VAL A 130 -10.23 8.22 -9.01
C VAL A 130 -10.71 6.89 -8.40
N PHE A 131 -10.56 5.78 -9.10
CA PHE A 131 -11.05 4.47 -8.65
C PHE A 131 -10.18 3.89 -7.52
N PHE A 132 -8.91 4.27 -7.46
CA PHE A 132 -7.95 3.80 -6.46
C PHE A 132 -7.55 4.89 -5.47
N ASN A 133 -8.34 5.97 -5.35
CA ASN A 133 -8.02 7.12 -4.51
C ASN A 133 -8.83 7.14 -3.21
N PHE A 134 -9.15 5.97 -2.65
CA PHE A 134 -9.89 5.87 -1.39
C PHE A 134 -8.96 5.69 -0.19
N GLN A 135 -9.46 6.04 0.99
CA GLN A 135 -8.70 5.97 2.24
C GLN A 135 -8.12 4.56 2.51
N TRP A 136 -8.81 3.52 2.07
CA TRP A 136 -8.37 2.14 2.21
C TRP A 136 -7.19 1.79 1.29
N ASP A 137 -7.09 2.41 0.11
CA ASP A 137 -5.95 2.23 -0.80
C ASP A 137 -4.67 2.82 -0.23
N TYR A 138 -4.77 4.03 0.32
CA TYR A 138 -3.67 4.67 1.04
C TYR A 138 -3.21 3.82 2.22
N LEU A 139 -4.17 3.30 3.01
CA LEU A 139 -3.88 2.44 4.14
C LEU A 139 -3.15 1.17 3.70
N LEU A 140 -3.60 0.51 2.62
CA LEU A 140 -2.99 -0.71 2.11
C LEU A 140 -1.57 -0.45 1.59
N LEU A 141 -1.33 0.68 0.90
CA LEU A 141 0.01 1.07 0.46
C LEU A 141 0.96 1.32 1.63
N GLU A 142 0.53 2.07 2.64
CA GLU A 142 1.38 2.39 3.79
C GLU A 142 1.64 1.16 4.67
N ALA A 143 0.61 0.35 4.93
CA ALA A 143 0.77 -0.92 5.63
C ALA A 143 1.66 -1.89 4.84
N GLY A 144 1.49 -1.95 3.52
CA GLY A 144 2.34 -2.71 2.59
C GLY A 144 3.79 -2.29 2.66
N PHE A 145 4.07 -0.99 2.59
CA PHE A 145 5.42 -0.44 2.71
C PHE A 145 6.07 -0.82 4.05
N LEU A 146 5.36 -0.63 5.16
CA LEU A 146 5.87 -1.01 6.49
C LEU A 146 6.09 -2.53 6.60
N SER A 147 5.27 -3.34 5.93
CA SER A 147 5.37 -4.80 5.96
C SER A 147 6.66 -5.34 5.37
N ILE A 148 7.29 -4.61 4.43
CA ILE A 148 8.60 -4.97 3.85
C ILE A 148 9.64 -5.12 4.97
N PHE A 149 9.70 -4.14 5.88
CA PHE A 149 10.63 -4.13 6.99
C PHE A 149 10.24 -5.13 8.09
N LEU A 150 8.94 -5.38 8.26
CA LEU A 150 8.44 -6.37 9.22
C LEU A 150 8.95 -7.79 8.92
N THR A 151 9.29 -8.09 7.66
CA THR A 151 9.88 -9.39 7.28
C THR A 151 11.26 -9.65 7.89
N ALA A 152 12.01 -8.60 8.26
CA ALA A 152 13.29 -8.71 8.97
C ALA A 152 13.12 -8.92 10.49
N GLY A 153 11.89 -8.83 10.99
CA GLY A 153 11.54 -8.98 12.40
C GLY A 153 10.84 -7.73 12.96
N PRO A 154 9.87 -7.88 13.85
CA PRO A 154 9.20 -6.75 14.47
C PRO A 154 10.16 -6.02 15.42
N ASN A 155 10.23 -4.69 15.28
CA ASN A 155 10.93 -3.82 16.22
C ASN A 155 9.96 -2.77 16.78
N ARG A 156 10.38 -2.07 17.84
CA ARG A 156 9.53 -1.12 18.57
C ARG A 156 9.10 0.04 17.68
N LEU A 157 9.99 0.50 16.79
CA LEU A 157 9.68 1.55 15.83
C LEU A 157 8.58 1.11 14.85
N LEU A 158 8.67 -0.08 14.26
CA LEU A 158 7.66 -0.60 13.34
C LEU A 158 6.30 -0.77 14.03
N VAL A 159 6.29 -1.32 15.25
CA VAL A 159 5.05 -1.43 16.05
C VAL A 159 4.44 -0.05 16.31
N PHE A 160 5.27 0.93 16.68
CA PHE A 160 4.83 2.32 16.83
C PHE A 160 4.28 2.89 15.51
N LEU A 161 4.94 2.67 14.38
CA LEU A 161 4.50 3.15 13.07
C LEU A 161 3.16 2.54 12.65
N PHE A 162 2.92 1.26 12.94
CA PHE A 162 1.60 0.64 12.72
C PHE A 162 0.52 1.23 13.65
N HIS A 163 0.82 1.49 14.92
CA HIS A 163 -0.11 2.18 15.82
C HIS A 163 -0.38 3.61 15.36
N TRP A 164 0.65 4.33 14.91
CA TRP A 164 0.52 5.67 14.36
C TRP A 164 -0.35 5.68 13.10
N LEU A 165 -0.17 4.70 12.20
CA LEU A 165 -0.99 4.54 11.00
C LEU A 165 -2.47 4.40 11.37
N LEU A 166 -2.79 3.52 12.32
CA LEU A 166 -4.16 3.32 12.80
C LEU A 166 -4.74 4.56 13.49
N PHE A 167 -3.95 5.21 14.34
CA PHE A 167 -4.33 6.46 14.98
C PHE A 167 -4.65 7.52 13.93
N ARG A 168 -3.74 7.76 12.98
CA ARG A 168 -3.88 8.77 11.93
C ARG A 168 -5.11 8.49 11.06
N LEU A 169 -5.35 7.23 10.69
CA LEU A 169 -6.54 6.83 9.95
C LEU A 169 -7.83 7.23 10.68
N ARG A 170 -7.98 6.81 11.95
CA ARG A 170 -9.18 7.07 12.74
C ARG A 170 -9.35 8.56 13.04
N PHE A 171 -8.26 9.23 13.40
CA PHE A 171 -8.26 10.63 13.73
C PHE A 171 -8.63 11.49 12.51
N LEU A 172 -8.01 11.27 11.34
CA LEU A 172 -8.32 12.03 10.13
C LEU A 172 -9.73 11.74 9.59
N SER A 173 -10.22 10.50 9.73
CA SER A 173 -11.62 10.17 9.39
C SER A 173 -12.64 10.91 10.27
N GLY A 174 -12.32 11.13 11.55
CA GLY A 174 -13.15 11.95 12.44
C GLY A 174 -13.04 13.44 12.09
N LEU A 175 -11.83 13.94 11.88
CA LEU A 175 -11.57 15.35 11.58
C LEU A 175 -12.23 15.79 10.27
N SER A 176 -12.24 14.94 9.24
CA SER A 176 -12.89 15.27 7.96
C SER A 176 -14.38 15.55 8.14
N LYS A 177 -15.08 14.82 9.02
CA LYS A 177 -16.51 15.04 9.29
C LYS A 177 -16.77 16.39 9.94
N ILE A 178 -15.90 16.79 10.87
CA ILE A 178 -15.98 18.09 11.54
C ILE A 178 -15.68 19.21 10.55
N LEU A 179 -14.62 19.09 9.74
CA LEU A 179 -14.20 20.10 8.78
C LEU A 179 -15.19 20.28 7.61
N THR A 180 -15.93 19.24 7.26
CA THR A 180 -16.96 19.30 6.20
C THR A 180 -18.32 19.76 6.75
N GLU A 181 -18.42 20.12 8.03
CA GLU A 181 -19.66 20.57 8.70
C GLU A 181 -20.84 19.63 8.41
N ASP A 182 -20.58 18.31 8.41
CA ASP A 182 -21.59 17.32 8.02
C ASP A 182 -22.85 17.49 8.90
N PRO A 183 -24.01 17.82 8.30
CA PRO A 183 -25.25 18.13 9.04
C PRO A 183 -25.73 16.97 9.91
N THR A 184 -25.28 15.75 9.63
CA THR A 184 -25.56 14.53 10.42
C THR A 184 -24.83 14.53 11.76
N TRP A 185 -23.68 15.20 11.86
CA TRP A 185 -22.80 15.20 13.04
C TRP A 185 -22.80 16.53 13.80
N THR A 186 -23.16 17.63 13.16
CA THR A 186 -23.18 18.98 13.78
C THR A 186 -24.33 19.20 14.76
N ASN A 187 -25.31 18.30 14.82
CA ASN A 187 -26.49 18.39 15.70
C ASN A 187 -26.57 17.26 16.76
N LEU A 188 -25.47 16.55 17.04
CA LEU A 188 -25.38 15.50 18.08
C LEU A 188 -24.83 16.03 19.41
#